data_AF-A0A9E4W7L3-F1
#
_entry.id   AF-A0A9E4W7L3-F1
#
_cell.length_a   1.000
_cell.length_b   1.000
_cell.length_c   1.000
_cell.angle_alpha   90.00
_cell.angle_beta   90.00
_cell.angle_gamma   90.00
#
_symmetry.space_group_name_H-M   'P 1'
#
loop_
_entity.id
_entity.type
_entity.pdbx_description
1 polymer ?
#
loop_
_entity_poly.entity_id
_entity_poly.type
_entity_poly.pdbx_seq_one_letter_code
_entity_poly.pdbx_strand_id
1 'polypeptide(L)' 'MFEKAQIDSLFAELKQEWQGKPDFEKLHRDVDLGIALYDSGRAIKGLDDRALALIEKHKPG' A
#
# COMPACT_ATOMS: atom_id res chain seq x y z
N MET A 1 8.55 8.66 6.27
CA MET A 1 7.92 7.49 6.89
C MET A 1 6.42 7.68 6.86
N PHE A 2 5.64 6.64 6.63
CA PHE A 2 4.18 6.69 6.74
C PHE A 2 3.75 7.00 8.17
N GLU A 3 2.86 7.98 8.31
CA GLU A 3 2.19 8.26 9.57
C GLU A 3 0.91 7.43 9.68
N LYS A 4 0.47 7.16 10.91
CA LYS A 4 -0.72 6.34 11.20
C LYS A 4 -1.93 6.75 10.37
N ALA A 5 -2.19 8.06 10.23
CA ALA A 5 -3.34 8.57 9.47
C ALA A 5 -3.30 8.18 7.98
N GLN A 6 -2.10 8.14 7.38
CA GLN A 6 -1.91 7.74 6.00
C GLN A 6 -2.07 6.24 5.82
N ILE A 7 -1.55 5.45 6.76
CA ILE A 7 -1.73 3.99 6.79
C ILE A 7 -3.23 3.66 6.90
N ASP A 8 -3.93 4.30 7.85
CA ASP A 8 -5.36 4.09 8.05
C ASP A 8 -6.16 4.44 6.77
N SER A 9 -5.86 5.58 6.14
CA SER A 9 -6.53 5.99 4.90
C SER A 9 -6.24 5.04 3.73
N LEU A 10 -4.99 4.58 3.59
CA LEU A 10 -4.58 3.66 2.53
C LEU A 10 -5.32 2.33 2.67
N PHE A 11 -5.32 1.73 3.86
CA PHE A 11 -6.00 0.46 4.09
C PHE A 11 -7.52 0.56 4.03
N ALA A 12 -8.11 1.71 4.35
CA ALA A 12 -9.53 1.95 4.14
C ALA A 12 -9.88 1.90 2.65
N GLU A 13 -9.10 2.56 1.79
CA GLU A 13 -9.30 2.56 0.34
C GLU A 13 -9.05 1.17 -0.27
N LEU A 14 -7.97 0.50 0.14
CA LEU A 14 -7.68 -0.87 -0.31
C LEU A 14 -8.86 -1.81 0.00
N LYS A 15 -9.41 -1.74 1.22
CA LYS A 15 -10.58 -2.56 1.61
C LYS A 15 -11.81 -2.18 0.81
N GLN A 16 -12.11 -0.89 0.67
CA GLN A 16 -13.28 -0.44 -0.08
C GLN A 16 -13.27 -0.94 -1.53
N GLU A 17 -12.12 -0.92 -2.19
CA GLU A 17 -12.03 -1.29 -3.61
C GLU A 17 -11.85 -2.80 -3.84
N TRP A 18 -11.16 -3.50 -2.94
CA TRP A 18 -10.67 -4.85 -3.20
C TRP A 18 -11.22 -5.92 -2.27
N GLN A 19 -11.88 -5.57 -1.17
CA GLN A 19 -12.41 -6.57 -0.23
C GLN A 19 -13.37 -7.54 -0.95
N GLY A 20 -13.15 -8.85 -0.72
CA GLY A 20 -13.92 -9.93 -1.35
C GLY A 20 -13.47 -10.29 -2.77
N LYS A 21 -12.50 -9.57 -3.36
CA LYS A 21 -11.92 -9.93 -4.66
C LYS A 21 -10.77 -10.93 -4.49
N PRO A 22 -10.52 -11.82 -5.47
CA PRO A 22 -9.45 -12.83 -5.39
C PRO A 22 -8.05 -12.25 -5.10
N ASP A 23 -7.78 -11.04 -5.59
CA ASP A 23 -6.45 -10.40 -5.47
C ASP A 23 -6.25 -9.65 -4.14
N PHE A 24 -7.27 -9.53 -3.28
CA PHE A 24 -7.23 -8.69 -2.09
C PHE A 24 -6.04 -9.01 -1.18
N GLU A 25 -5.83 -10.29 -0.87
CA GLU A 25 -4.75 -10.70 0.02
C GLU A 25 -3.36 -10.42 -0.57
N LYS A 26 -3.21 -10.56 -1.90
CA LYS A 26 -1.96 -10.22 -2.58
C LYS A 26 -1.71 -8.71 -2.49
N LEU A 27 -2.71 -7.90 -2.81
CA LEU A 27 -2.59 -6.45 -2.76
C LEU A 27 -2.31 -5.94 -1.35
N HIS A 28 -2.93 -6.54 -0.32
CA HIS A 28 -2.64 -6.23 1.07
C HIS A 28 -1.17 -6.46 1.42
N ARG A 29 -0.63 -7.64 1.07
CA ARG A 29 0.79 -7.96 1.31
C ARG A 29 1.74 -7.03 0.54
N ASP A 30 1.41 -6.71 -0.71
CA ASP A 30 2.23 -5.82 -1.53
C ASP A 30 2.23 -4.39 -0.97
N VAL A 31 1.07 -3.92 -0.48
CA VAL A 31 0.95 -2.64 0.24
C VAL A 31 1.79 -2.63 1.51
N ASP A 32 1.67 -3.65 2.37
CA ASP A 32 2.45 -3.78 3.61
C ASP A 32 3.96 -3.71 3.31
N LEU A 33 4.42 -4.48 2.32
CA LEU A 33 5.82 -4.49 1.90
C LEU A 33 6.27 -3.13 1.35
N GLY A 34 5.42 -2.49 0.55
CA GLY A 34 5.73 -1.19 -0.04
C GLY A 34 5.88 -0.07 1.00
N ILE A 35 5.02 -0.05 2.02
CA ILE A 35 5.15 0.85 3.18
C ILE A 35 6.49 0.61 3.88
N ALA A 36 6.83 -0.64 4.17
CA ALA A 36 8.07 -0.97 4.86
C ALA A 36 9.33 -0.61 4.05
N LEU A 37 9.29 -0.81 2.71
CA LEU A 37 10.37 -0.39 1.82
C LEU A 37 10.52 1.14 1.78
N TYR A 38 9.42 1.87 1.69
CA TYR A 38 9.42 3.34 1.73
C TYR A 38 10.01 3.85 3.05
N ASP A 39 9.53 3.33 4.17
CA ASP A 39 9.97 3.75 5.51
C ASP A 39 11.43 3.43 5.79
N SER A 40 11.95 2.36 5.20
CA SER A 40 13.37 2.00 5.26
C SER A 40 14.25 2.69 4.22
N GLY A 41 13.70 3.61 3.40
CA GLY A 41 14.43 4.31 2.35
C GLY A 41 14.92 3.40 1.21
N ARG A 42 14.32 2.21 1.07
CA ARG A 42 14.68 1.23 0.04
C ARG A 42 13.83 1.46 -1.22
N ALA A 43 14.39 1.11 -2.37
CA ALA A 43 13.66 1.18 -3.62
C ALA A 43 12.47 0.20 -3.62
N ILE A 44 11.28 0.72 -3.94
CA ILE A 44 10.07 -0.07 -4.11
C ILE A 44 10.11 -0.73 -5.50
N LYS A 45 10.17 -2.06 -5.56
CA LYS A 45 10.27 -2.83 -6.81
C LYS A 45 9.55 -4.17 -6.67
N GLY A 46 8.99 -4.66 -7.77
CA GLY A 46 8.38 -6.00 -7.84
C GLY A 46 7.03 -6.13 -7.13
N LEU A 47 6.37 -5.01 -6.86
CA LEU A 47 5.00 -4.98 -6.31
C LEU A 47 3.98 -4.87 -7.45
N ASP A 48 2.74 -5.26 -7.17
CA ASP A 48 1.62 -5.01 -8.07
C ASP A 48 1.43 -3.52 -8.38
N ASP A 49 1.19 -3.16 -9.64
CA ASP A 49 0.96 -1.77 -10.06
C ASP A 49 -0.21 -1.12 -9.30
N ARG A 50 -1.22 -1.91 -8.91
CA ARG A 50 -2.36 -1.41 -8.12
C ARG A 50 -1.95 -1.06 -6.69
N ALA A 51 -1.08 -1.87 -6.08
CA ALA A 51 -0.52 -1.57 -4.77
C ALA A 51 0.40 -0.35 -4.84
N LEU A 52 1.24 -0.25 -5.88
CA LEU A 52 2.09 0.91 -6.12
C LEU A 52 1.28 2.20 -6.25
N ALA A 53 0.17 2.18 -6.99
CA ALA A 53 -0.71 3.32 -7.13
C ALA A 53 -1.29 3.79 -5.78
N LEU A 54 -1.73 2.85 -4.92
CA LEU A 54 -2.22 3.17 -3.57
C LEU A 54 -1.11 3.77 -2.69
N ILE A 55 0.09 3.18 -2.71
CA ILE A 55 1.24 3.68 -1.94
C ILE A 55 1.60 5.11 -2.40
N GLU A 56 1.74 5.34 -3.70
CA GLU A 56 2.09 6.64 -4.26
C GLU A 56 1.05 7.72 -3.96
N LYS A 57 -0.24 7.34 -3.89
CA LYS A 57 -1.33 8.25 -3.54
C LYS A 57 -1.29 8.70 -2.08
N HIS A 58 -0.92 7.79 -1.17
CA HIS A 58 -1.02 8.01 0.28
C HIS A 58 0.32 8.31 0.96
N LYS A 59 1.45 8.14 0.27
CA LYS A 59 2.77 8.41 0.84
C LYS A 59 2.90 9.86 1.32
N PRO A 60 3.69 10.13 2.36
CA PRO A 60 4.04 11.49 2.76
C PRO A 60 4.68 12.26 1.61
N GLY A 61 4.25 13.51 1.43
CA GLY A 61 4.83 14.47 0.50
C GLY A 61 6.20 14.97 0.94
#